data_AF-A0A2T4WWU1-F1
#
_entry.id   AF-A0A2T4WWU1-F1
#
_cell.length_a   1.000
_cell.length_b   1.000
_cell.length_c   1.000
_cell.angle_alpha   90.00
_cell.angle_beta   90.00
_cell.angle_gamma   90.00
#
_symmetry.space_group_name_H-M   'P 1'
#
loop_
_entity.id
_entity.type
_entity.pdbx_description
1 polymer ?
#
loop_
_entity_poly.entity_id
_entity_poly.type
_entity_poly.pdbx_seq_one_letter_code
_entity_poly.pdbx_strand_id
1 'polypeptide(L)'
;MRTFQILCLIFCLALFNCNSKEESKEIIETAIISKKPNQYIAVLGIAQDAGYPHINCENDCCKSFYDSEESEKFVSSLGLVDLNEKKKYIFDATPDFTEQTQELKTNHLDNGSIIDGVFLTHAHIGHYTGLMYFGREAYG
;
A
#
# COMPACT_ATOMS: atom_id res chain seq x y z
N MET A 1 -60.00 36.79 -2.22
CA MET A 1 -58.87 36.28 -1.39
C MET A 1 -58.26 35.01 -1.97
N ARG A 2 -59.05 33.98 -2.35
CA ARG A 2 -58.53 32.72 -2.92
C ARG A 2 -57.82 32.89 -4.28
N THR A 3 -58.31 33.75 -5.17
CA THR A 3 -57.70 34.02 -6.48
C THR A 3 -56.34 34.72 -6.38
N PHE A 4 -56.18 35.62 -5.40
CA PHE A 4 -54.91 36.29 -5.12
C PHE A 4 -53.87 35.31 -4.56
N GLN A 5 -54.30 34.37 -3.70
CA GLN A 5 -53.44 33.30 -3.18
C GLN A 5 -52.99 32.35 -4.30
N ILE A 6 -53.86 32.03 -5.26
CA ILE A 6 -53.50 31.20 -6.42
C ILE A 6 -52.51 31.93 -7.33
N LEU A 7 -52.68 33.23 -7.56
CA LEU A 7 -51.74 34.03 -8.34
C LEU A 7 -50.36 34.09 -7.67
N CYS A 8 -50.31 34.27 -6.35
CA CYS A 8 -49.07 34.22 -5.58
C CYS A 8 -48.39 32.86 -5.67
N LEU A 9 -49.15 31.76 -5.62
CA LEU A 9 -48.58 30.40 -5.70
C LEU A 9 -47.94 30.13 -7.07
N ILE A 10 -48.60 30.56 -8.15
CA ILE A 10 -48.07 30.42 -9.53
C ILE A 10 -46.82 31.28 -9.72
N PHE A 11 -46.81 32.51 -9.18
CA PHE A 11 -45.65 33.38 -9.24
C PHE A 11 -44.46 32.82 -8.44
N CYS A 12 -44.70 32.24 -7.27
CA CYS A 12 -43.66 31.57 -6.49
C CYS A 12 -43.07 30.35 -7.23
N LEU A 13 -43.90 29.54 -7.90
CA LEU A 13 -43.42 28.39 -8.68
C LEU A 13 -42.57 28.81 -9.90
N ALA A 14 -42.85 29.97 -10.50
CA ALA A 14 -42.05 30.50 -11.61
C ALA A 14 -40.67 31.03 -11.18
N LEU A 15 -40.52 31.44 -9.90
CA LEU A 15 -39.25 31.93 -9.35
C LEU A 15 -38.31 30.81 -8.83
N PHE A 16 -38.81 29.57 -8.72
CA PHE A 16 -38.02 28.39 -8.37
C PHE A 16 -37.57 27.58 -9.60
N ASN A 17 -37.33 28.25 -10.74
CA ASN A 17 -36.68 27.59 -11.86
C ASN A 17 -35.16 27.54 -11.59
N CYS A 18 -34.72 26.45 -10.97
CA CYS A 18 -33.31 26.19 -10.72
C CYS A 18 -32.65 25.89 -12.07
N ASN A 19 -32.01 26.90 -12.67
CA ASN A 19 -31.09 26.65 -13.77
C ASN A 19 -29.81 26.08 -13.15
N SER A 20 -29.80 24.77 -12.90
CA SER A 20 -28.54 24.07 -12.66
C SER A 20 -27.70 24.30 -13.90
N LYS A 21 -26.71 25.20 -13.80
CA LYS A 21 -25.59 25.17 -14.73
C LYS A 21 -25.05 23.74 -14.66
N GLU A 22 -25.27 22.96 -15.70
CA GLU A 22 -24.42 21.82 -15.97
C GLU A 22 -23.03 22.40 -16.19
N GLU A 23 -22.24 22.50 -15.11
CA GLU A 23 -20.81 22.43 -15.25
C GLU A 23 -20.55 21.12 -15.96
N SER A 24 -20.11 21.22 -17.21
CA SER A 24 -19.65 20.13 -18.04
C SER A 24 -18.68 19.27 -17.23
N LYS A 25 -19.21 18.19 -16.64
CA LYS A 25 -18.45 17.14 -15.96
C LYS A 25 -17.52 16.36 -16.89
N GLU A 26 -17.50 16.72 -18.17
CA GLU A 26 -16.78 15.99 -19.23
C GLU A 26 -15.31 16.42 -19.41
N ILE A 27 -14.74 17.27 -18.54
CA ILE A 27 -13.31 17.66 -18.61
C ILE A 27 -12.52 17.37 -17.31
N ILE A 28 -13.18 17.09 -16.18
CA ILE A 28 -12.47 16.84 -14.90
C ILE A 28 -12.10 15.36 -14.72
N GLU A 29 -12.85 14.42 -15.32
CA GLU A 29 -12.60 12.98 -15.15
C GLU A 29 -11.29 12.54 -15.83
N THR A 30 -10.86 13.21 -16.90
CA THR A 30 -9.62 12.88 -17.62
C THR A 30 -8.36 13.47 -16.95
N ALA A 31 -8.50 14.50 -16.10
CA ALA A 31 -7.37 15.11 -15.38
C ALA A 31 -7.02 14.37 -14.08
N ILE A 32 -7.90 13.50 -13.58
CA ILE A 32 -7.61 12.51 -12.54
C ILE A 32 -7.16 11.19 -13.19
N ILE A 33 -6.33 11.26 -14.24
CA ILE A 33 -5.33 10.21 -14.43
C ILE A 33 -4.34 10.41 -13.29
N SER A 34 -4.72 9.81 -12.16
CA SER A 34 -4.02 9.74 -10.88
C SER A 34 -2.51 9.72 -11.08
N LYS A 35 -1.87 10.88 -10.92
CA LYS A 35 -0.41 10.94 -10.80
C LYS A 35 -0.04 10.03 -9.63
N LYS A 36 0.68 8.94 -9.91
CA LYS A 36 1.15 8.02 -8.87
C LYS A 36 1.86 8.86 -7.79
N PRO A 37 1.56 8.64 -6.51
CA PRO A 37 2.18 9.42 -5.45
C PRO A 37 3.69 9.14 -5.46
N ASN A 38 4.49 10.18 -5.21
CA ASN A 38 5.94 10.05 -5.12
C ASN A 38 6.37 9.35 -3.82
N GLN A 39 5.46 9.19 -2.88
CA GLN A 39 5.65 8.42 -1.64
C GLN A 39 4.57 7.34 -1.58
N TYR A 40 4.98 6.10 -1.34
CA TYR A 40 4.04 4.98 -1.28
C TYR A 40 4.59 3.85 -0.43
N ILE A 41 3.68 2.93 -0.07
CA ILE A 41 4.00 1.71 0.67
C ILE A 41 4.07 0.53 -0.30
N ALA A 42 5.11 -0.27 -0.18
CA ALA A 42 5.23 -1.59 -0.80
C ALA A 42 4.90 -2.66 0.25
N VAL A 43 4.10 -3.66 -0.12
CA VAL A 43 3.85 -4.82 0.75
C VAL A 43 4.91 -5.86 0.42
N LEU A 44 5.82 -6.12 1.36
CA LEU A 44 6.97 -7.01 1.16
C LEU A 44 6.75 -8.39 1.78
N GLY A 45 5.84 -8.48 2.75
CA GLY A 45 5.43 -9.74 3.34
C GLY A 45 4.09 -9.60 4.04
N ILE A 46 3.36 -10.71 4.13
CA ILE A 46 2.00 -10.77 4.68
C ILE A 46 1.79 -11.94 5.64
N ALA A 47 2.78 -12.83 5.76
CA ALA A 47 2.71 -13.96 6.66
C ALA A 47 2.98 -13.55 8.12
N GLN A 48 2.57 -14.40 9.05
CA GLN A 48 2.95 -14.27 10.46
C GLN A 48 4.44 -14.61 10.66
N ASP A 49 4.89 -14.49 11.90
CA ASP A 49 6.19 -15.03 12.33
C ASP A 49 6.35 -16.47 11.82
N ALA A 50 7.54 -16.81 11.31
CA ALA A 50 7.90 -18.07 10.65
C ALA A 50 7.40 -18.28 9.21
N GLY A 51 6.75 -17.29 8.59
CA GLY A 51 6.52 -17.24 7.14
C GLY A 51 5.34 -18.09 6.65
N TYR A 52 5.34 -18.48 5.39
CA TYR A 52 4.38 -19.45 4.85
C TYR A 52 5.05 -20.28 3.75
N PRO A 53 5.06 -21.62 3.87
CA PRO A 53 4.51 -22.40 4.98
C PRO A 53 5.36 -22.26 6.25
N HIS A 54 4.77 -22.48 7.42
CA HIS A 54 5.56 -22.67 8.64
C HIS A 54 6.40 -23.94 8.54
N ILE A 55 7.56 -23.94 9.23
CA ILE A 55 8.42 -25.12 9.36
C ILE A 55 7.61 -26.32 9.85
N ASN A 56 7.66 -27.42 9.08
CA ASN A 56 6.96 -28.68 9.37
C ASN A 56 5.42 -28.53 9.52
N CYS A 57 4.80 -27.66 8.71
CA CYS A 57 3.34 -27.52 8.66
C CYS A 57 2.68 -28.66 7.87
N GLU A 58 1.88 -29.50 8.55
CA GLU A 58 1.11 -30.59 7.93
C GLU A 58 -0.39 -30.26 7.77
N ASN A 59 -0.79 -29.03 8.14
CA ASN A 59 -2.18 -28.59 8.06
C ASN A 59 -2.62 -28.33 6.62
N ASP A 60 -3.94 -28.38 6.39
CA ASP A 60 -4.56 -28.15 5.06
C ASP A 60 -4.16 -26.82 4.44
N CYS A 61 -3.93 -25.78 5.25
CA CYS A 61 -3.54 -24.46 4.76
C CYS A 61 -2.18 -24.45 4.04
N CYS A 62 -1.29 -25.41 4.31
CA CYS A 62 0.04 -25.49 3.69
C CYS A 62 0.06 -26.44 2.48
N LYS A 63 -1.01 -27.21 2.24
CA LYS A 63 -1.09 -28.15 1.11
C LYS A 63 -0.96 -27.43 -0.23
N SER A 64 -1.66 -26.31 -0.42
CA SER A 64 -1.59 -25.53 -1.66
C SER A 64 -0.17 -25.04 -1.98
N PHE A 65 0.68 -24.80 -0.98
CA PHE A 65 2.11 -24.55 -1.25
C PHE A 65 2.83 -25.82 -1.75
N TYR A 66 2.67 -26.95 -1.06
CA TYR A 66 3.32 -28.22 -1.43
C TYR A 66 2.81 -28.79 -2.76
N ASP A 67 1.56 -28.53 -3.11
CA ASP A 67 0.93 -28.88 -4.38
C ASP A 67 1.27 -27.85 -5.49
N SER A 68 2.08 -26.83 -5.19
CA SER A 68 2.51 -25.77 -6.12
C SER A 68 1.38 -24.89 -6.67
N GLU A 69 0.27 -24.78 -5.95
CA GLU A 69 -0.86 -23.90 -6.26
C GLU A 69 -0.61 -22.47 -5.74
N GLU A 70 0.15 -22.33 -4.65
CA GLU A 70 0.55 -21.06 -4.06
C GLU A 70 2.07 -20.96 -3.89
N SER A 71 2.59 -19.73 -3.93
CA SER A 71 3.98 -19.44 -3.60
C SER A 71 4.20 -19.24 -2.09
N GLU A 72 5.46 -19.28 -1.69
CA GLU A 72 5.90 -18.81 -0.37
C GLU A 72 5.40 -17.39 -0.12
N LYS A 73 5.11 -17.07 1.15
CA LYS A 73 4.80 -15.70 1.58
C LYS A 73 5.76 -15.31 2.70
N PHE A 74 6.44 -14.19 2.50
CA PHE A 74 7.37 -13.66 3.48
C PHE A 74 6.67 -13.14 4.73
N VAL A 75 7.40 -13.15 5.84
CA VAL A 75 7.02 -12.58 7.13
C VAL A 75 6.66 -11.11 6.96
N SER A 76 5.62 -10.67 7.69
CA SER A 76 5.02 -9.35 7.54
C SER A 76 6.04 -8.22 7.57
N SER A 77 6.10 -7.48 6.45
CA SER A 77 6.98 -6.33 6.30
C SER A 77 6.40 -5.36 5.28
N LEU A 78 6.65 -4.07 5.51
CA LEU A 78 6.29 -2.99 4.60
C LEU A 78 7.53 -2.22 4.18
N GLY A 79 7.60 -1.81 2.93
CA GLY A 79 8.56 -0.83 2.45
C GLY A 79 7.93 0.56 2.37
N LEU A 80 8.63 1.59 2.81
CA LEU A 80 8.31 2.98 2.47
C LEU A 80 9.26 3.45 1.40
N VAL A 81 8.71 3.85 0.25
CA VAL A 81 9.49 4.37 -0.87
C VAL A 81 9.19 5.86 -1.01
N ASP A 82 10.23 6.69 -0.94
CA ASP A 82 10.16 8.13 -1.15
C ASP A 82 11.00 8.50 -2.39
N LEU A 83 10.31 8.75 -3.50
CA LEU A 83 10.92 9.14 -4.77
C LEU A 83 11.38 10.61 -4.78
N ASN A 84 10.87 11.45 -3.85
CA ASN A 84 11.33 12.85 -3.75
C ASN A 84 12.73 12.89 -3.15
N GLU A 85 12.93 12.17 -2.04
CA GLU A 85 14.22 12.09 -1.33
C GLU A 85 15.13 10.99 -1.89
N LYS A 86 14.63 10.16 -2.80
CA LYS A 86 15.30 8.97 -3.34
C LYS A 86 15.76 8.04 -2.22
N LYS A 87 14.86 7.77 -1.27
CA LYS A 87 15.09 6.86 -0.15
C LYS A 87 14.08 5.73 -0.10
N LYS A 88 14.52 4.59 0.43
CA LYS A 88 13.66 3.45 0.73
C LYS A 88 13.94 2.97 2.16
N TYR A 89 12.87 2.69 2.90
CA TYR A 89 12.90 2.22 4.28
C TYR A 89 12.13 0.92 4.39
N ILE A 90 12.43 0.13 5.42
CA ILE A 90 11.66 -1.06 5.75
C ILE A 90 11.06 -0.92 7.15
N PHE A 91 9.84 -1.40 7.31
CA PHE A 91 9.24 -1.70 8.60
C PHE A 91 9.47 -3.18 8.87
N ASP A 92 10.18 -3.43 9.98
CA ASP A 92 10.64 -4.72 10.44
C ASP A 92 11.69 -5.37 9.51
N ALA A 93 12.86 -5.65 10.09
CA ALA A 93 13.89 -6.42 9.42
C ALA A 93 13.62 -7.91 9.71
N THR A 94 12.83 -8.53 8.84
CA THR A 94 12.35 -9.91 9.03
C THR A 94 13.43 -10.96 8.69
N PRO A 95 13.21 -12.26 8.95
CA PRO A 95 14.08 -13.31 8.42
C PRO A 95 14.24 -13.28 6.89
N ASP A 96 13.25 -12.77 6.14
CA ASP A 96 13.24 -12.69 4.68
C ASP A 96 13.88 -11.39 4.14
N PHE A 97 14.68 -10.71 4.95
CA PHE A 97 15.22 -9.38 4.66
C PHE A 97 16.04 -9.32 3.37
N THR A 98 16.75 -10.38 3.00
CA THR A 98 17.53 -10.45 1.76
C THR A 98 16.63 -10.28 0.54
N GLU A 99 15.55 -11.04 0.45
CA GLU A 99 14.58 -11.02 -0.64
C GLU A 99 13.76 -9.72 -0.62
N GLN A 100 13.32 -9.28 0.55
CA GLN A 100 12.53 -8.05 0.71
C GLN A 100 13.31 -6.79 0.29
N THR A 101 14.60 -6.71 0.61
CA THR A 101 15.44 -5.58 0.16
C THR A 101 15.77 -5.65 -1.32
N GLN A 102 15.92 -6.85 -1.88
CA GLN A 102 16.09 -7.05 -3.31
C GLN A 102 14.83 -6.65 -4.09
N GLU A 103 13.63 -6.97 -3.58
CA GLU A 103 12.35 -6.54 -4.13
C GLU A 103 12.25 -5.00 -4.19
N LEU A 104 12.58 -4.33 -3.09
CA LEU A 104 12.64 -2.86 -3.06
C LEU A 104 13.64 -2.29 -4.07
N LYS A 105 14.81 -2.92 -4.23
CA LYS A 105 15.82 -2.46 -5.19
C LYS A 105 15.35 -2.63 -6.63
N THR A 106 14.86 -3.82 -6.99
CA THR A 106 14.54 -4.17 -8.38
C THR A 106 13.25 -3.52 -8.85
N ASN A 107 12.21 -3.50 -8.02
CA ASN A 107 10.86 -3.14 -8.45
C ASN A 107 10.40 -1.75 -8.00
N HIS A 108 11.13 -1.11 -7.07
CA HIS A 108 10.69 0.16 -6.48
C HIS A 108 11.70 1.31 -6.62
N LEU A 109 12.91 1.16 -6.07
CA LEU A 109 13.93 2.21 -6.08
C LEU A 109 15.34 1.64 -5.88
N ASP A 110 16.19 1.77 -6.90
CA ASP A 110 17.64 1.60 -6.76
C ASP A 110 18.31 2.96 -6.55
N ASN A 111 18.83 3.17 -5.34
CA ASN A 111 19.60 4.35 -4.94
C ASN A 111 21.04 4.00 -4.51
N GLY A 112 21.50 2.78 -4.81
CA GLY A 112 22.82 2.28 -4.40
C GLY A 112 22.92 1.80 -2.95
N SER A 113 21.98 2.14 -2.06
CA SER A 113 21.89 1.59 -0.71
C SER A 113 21.03 0.31 -0.67
N ILE A 114 21.30 -0.58 0.29
CA ILE A 114 20.37 -1.69 0.60
C ILE A 114 19.06 -1.14 1.15
N ILE A 115 19.16 -0.28 2.17
CA ILE A 115 18.03 0.41 2.78
C ILE A 115 18.55 1.67 3.48
N ASP A 116 17.75 2.73 3.50
CA ASP A 116 18.10 4.02 4.15
C ASP A 116 17.71 4.06 5.63
N GLY A 117 16.99 3.05 6.11
CA GLY A 117 16.66 2.87 7.52
C GLY A 117 15.70 1.72 7.78
N VAL A 118 15.67 1.29 9.04
CA VAL A 118 14.80 0.23 9.55
C VAL A 118 13.95 0.80 10.68
N PHE A 119 12.65 0.62 10.60
CA PHE A 119 11.72 0.87 11.70
C PHE A 119 11.29 -0.46 12.30
N LEU A 120 11.63 -0.73 13.56
CA LEU A 120 11.11 -1.90 14.25
C LEU A 120 9.77 -1.55 14.92
N THR A 121 8.74 -2.33 14.64
CA THR A 121 7.43 -2.20 15.28
C THR A 121 7.44 -2.80 16.68
N HIS A 122 8.13 -3.94 16.87
CA HIS A 122 8.28 -4.63 18.14
C HIS A 122 9.45 -5.65 18.12
N ALA A 123 9.76 -6.25 19.27
CA ALA A 123 10.95 -7.09 19.47
C ALA A 123 10.64 -8.60 19.42
N HIS A 124 9.99 -9.06 18.35
CA HIS A 124 9.80 -10.49 18.08
C HIS A 124 10.73 -10.97 16.97
N ILE A 125 11.05 -12.27 16.98
CA ILE A 125 12.02 -12.86 16.06
C ILE A 125 11.65 -12.62 14.59
N GLY A 126 10.36 -12.63 14.25
CA GLY A 126 9.88 -12.31 12.90
C GLY A 126 10.16 -10.89 12.44
N HIS A 127 10.50 -9.96 13.36
CA HIS A 127 10.53 -8.54 13.07
C HIS A 127 11.92 -7.87 13.21
N TYR A 128 12.88 -8.50 13.90
CA TYR A 128 14.24 -7.93 14.03
C TYR A 128 15.37 -8.82 13.52
N THR A 129 15.11 -10.10 13.19
CA THR A 129 16.18 -11.05 12.86
C THR A 129 17.00 -10.63 11.64
N GLY A 130 16.38 -9.95 10.68
CA GLY A 130 17.04 -9.41 9.51
C GLY A 130 18.13 -8.37 9.81
N LEU A 131 18.15 -7.80 11.01
CA LEU A 131 19.26 -6.92 11.43
C LEU A 131 20.61 -7.64 11.42
N MET A 132 20.63 -8.97 11.56
CA MET A 132 21.86 -9.76 11.46
C MET A 132 22.55 -9.60 10.10
N TYR A 133 21.80 -9.29 9.03
CA TYR A 133 22.35 -9.13 7.69
C TYR A 133 23.16 -7.85 7.50
N PHE A 134 23.10 -6.90 8.44
CA PHE A 134 24.02 -5.76 8.45
C PHE A 134 25.41 -6.09 9.02
N GLY A 135 25.59 -7.31 9.56
CA GLY A 135 26.88 -7.81 10.03
C GLY A 135 27.86 -8.09 8.90
N ARG A 136 29.15 -8.19 9.26
CA ARG A 136 30.25 -8.45 8.31
C ARG A 136 30.11 -9.79 7.59
N GLU A 137 29.51 -10.80 8.23
CA GLU A 137 29.32 -12.12 7.60
C GLU A 137 28.36 -12.07 6.41
N ALA A 138 27.44 -11.10 6.38
CA ALA A 138 26.42 -10.99 5.35
C ALA A 138 26.71 -9.86 4.36
N TYR A 139 26.87 -8.62 4.82
CA TYR A 139 26.99 -7.45 3.94
C TYR A 139 28.44 -7.00 3.68
N GLY A 140 29.38 -7.33 4.58
CA GLY A 140 30.82 -7.03 4.43
C GLY A 140 31.36 -6.00 5.42
#